data_AF-A0A7G2CHF5-F1
#
_entry.id   AF-A0A7G2CHF5-F1
#
_cell.length_a   1.000
_cell.length_b   1.000
_cell.length_c   1.000
_cell.angle_alpha   90.00
_cell.angle_beta   90.00
_cell.angle_gamma   90.00
#
_symmetry.space_group_name_H-M   'P 1'
#
loop_
_entity.id
_entity.type
_entity.pdbx_description
1 polymer ?
#
loop_
_entity_poly.entity_id
_entity_poly.type
_entity_poly.pdbx_seq_one_letter_code
_entity_poly.pdbx_strand_id
1 'polypeptide(L)'
;MFLRVRFLELVAQNMSHVRDESESKTFFKKLNQSLVNIISGEDNTPQLLSSALNCFGGFGPASIIQEQSFLAREASDILMQVALDTEAFDEPVRRTASEALNRLTQAALYPILEKLFYLISDSREVDDEEQLVKERRMAMNRIAKLVTSPALRTQWTEENQTNMVFTLVAAVMKSLNAEEFRQLMQSASRLPIVKEKHGAPLIEAFFKTCDLKSTRNLEAMTIVGQVLSPGVEFNFVEPLNAAGLLSKDVDLSSEHGVYHTRVLHLACQTATADNVEVLFRYVFAQLKKVVSANDIPASLSVLEALLLAAVVISAKNTKEPLKELDDDAFQASLSVLLEKVGEVEPLLSTR
;
A
#
# COMPACT_ATOMS: atom_id res chain seq x y z
N MET A 1 11.95 38.54 23.13
CA MET A 1 11.05 37.46 22.65
C MET A 1 10.17 37.91 21.48
N PHE A 2 9.33 38.95 21.61
CA PHE A 2 8.43 39.43 20.54
C PHE A 2 9.11 39.71 19.18
N LEU A 3 10.27 40.37 19.17
CA LEU A 3 11.03 40.64 17.94
C LEU A 3 11.50 39.36 17.22
N ARG A 4 11.86 38.30 17.97
CA ARG A 4 12.28 37.01 17.38
C ARG A 4 11.10 36.34 16.68
N VAL A 5 9.94 36.31 17.33
CA VAL A 5 8.68 35.79 16.76
C VAL A 5 8.31 36.52 15.48
N ARG A 6 8.28 37.86 15.50
CA ARG A 6 7.95 38.67 14.31
C ARG A 6 8.96 38.51 13.17
N PHE A 7 10.23 38.37 13.49
CA PHE A 7 11.27 38.11 12.48
C PHE A 7 11.06 36.74 11.83
N LEU A 8 10.80 35.68 12.59
CA LEU A 8 10.54 34.35 12.06
C LEU A 8 9.25 34.31 11.21
N GLU A 9 8.19 35.01 11.63
CA GLU A 9 6.97 35.17 10.84
C GLU A 9 7.27 35.84 9.49
N LEU A 10 8.06 36.91 9.49
CA LEU A 10 8.48 37.59 8.28
C LEU A 10 9.32 36.67 7.38
N VAL A 11 10.27 35.92 7.95
CA VAL A 11 11.07 34.93 7.21
C VAL A 11 10.13 33.92 6.57
N ALA A 12 9.25 33.27 7.34
CA ALA A 12 8.32 32.24 6.85
C ALA A 12 7.46 32.73 5.67
N GLN A 13 7.00 33.98 5.69
CA GLN A 13 6.23 34.59 4.61
C GLN A 13 7.04 34.81 3.32
N ASN A 14 8.36 34.98 3.43
CA ASN A 14 9.22 35.37 2.31
C ASN A 14 10.15 34.24 1.82
N MET A 15 10.12 33.07 2.47
CA MET A 15 10.94 31.89 2.12
C MET A 15 10.83 31.49 0.64
N SER A 16 9.70 31.73 -0.01
CA SER A 16 9.49 31.44 -1.44
C SER A 16 10.26 32.36 -2.38
N HIS A 17 10.62 33.56 -1.95
CA HIS A 17 11.22 34.60 -2.79
C HIS A 17 12.75 34.59 -2.79
N VAL A 18 13.37 33.90 -1.83
CA VAL A 18 14.85 33.88 -1.63
C VAL A 18 15.50 32.72 -2.40
N ARG A 19 14.77 32.04 -3.29
CA ARG A 19 15.03 30.65 -3.70
C ARG A 19 16.04 30.42 -4.84
N ASP A 20 16.39 31.44 -5.63
CA ASP A 20 17.09 31.26 -6.92
C ASP A 20 18.58 31.65 -6.95
N GLU A 21 19.17 32.14 -5.86
CA GLU A 21 20.56 32.61 -5.87
C GLU A 21 21.52 31.62 -5.19
N SER A 22 22.78 31.52 -5.65
CA SER A 22 23.79 30.64 -5.03
C SER A 22 24.03 30.95 -3.54
N GLU A 23 23.81 32.19 -3.12
CA GLU A 23 23.85 32.64 -1.72
C GLU A 23 22.70 32.09 -0.86
N SER A 24 21.60 31.69 -1.50
CA SER A 24 20.44 31.08 -0.89
C SER A 24 20.77 29.77 -0.16
N LYS A 25 21.75 29.01 -0.67
CA LYS A 25 22.18 27.72 -0.08
C LYS A 25 22.71 27.89 1.35
N THR A 26 23.65 28.81 1.53
CA THR A 26 24.26 29.08 2.83
C THR A 26 23.26 29.69 3.79
N PHE A 27 22.36 30.54 3.28
CA PHE A 27 21.26 31.10 4.05
C PHE A 27 20.34 30.00 4.60
N PHE A 28 19.83 29.11 3.75
CA PHE A 28 18.93 28.03 4.19
C PHE A 28 19.59 27.06 5.17
N LYS A 29 20.87 26.72 4.99
CA LYS A 29 21.60 25.87 5.95
C LYS A 29 21.75 26.54 7.32
N LYS A 30 22.09 27.84 7.35
CA LYS A 30 22.19 28.60 8.61
C LYS A 30 20.83 28.81 9.27
N LEU A 31 19.80 29.07 8.47
CA LEU A 31 18.43 29.19 8.93
C LEU A 31 17.97 27.87 9.55
N ASN A 32 18.17 26.74 8.86
CA ASN A 32 17.88 25.40 9.37
C ASN A 32 18.51 25.17 10.74
N GLN A 33 19.82 25.39 10.87
CA GLN A 33 20.53 25.23 12.14
C GLN A 33 19.96 26.14 13.24
N SER A 34 19.62 27.38 12.90
CA SER A 34 19.06 28.33 13.86
C SER A 34 17.67 27.91 14.33
N LEU A 35 16.83 27.38 13.43
CA LEU A 35 15.51 26.86 13.76
C LEU A 35 15.60 25.60 14.63
N VAL A 36 16.52 24.69 14.32
CA VAL A 36 16.79 23.50 15.16
C VAL A 36 17.18 23.92 16.57
N ASN A 37 18.12 24.86 16.71
CA ASN A 37 18.53 25.37 18.02
C ASN A 37 17.39 26.04 18.81
N ILE A 38 16.41 26.63 18.13
CA ILE A 38 15.22 27.20 18.77
C ILE A 38 14.29 26.08 19.25
N ILE A 39 14.13 25.00 18.49
CA ILE A 39 13.26 23.88 18.87
C ILE A 39 13.86 23.05 20.01
N SER A 40 15.17 22.85 20.01
CA SER A 40 15.87 22.07 21.04
C SER A 40 16.34 22.88 22.24
N GLY A 41 16.13 24.20 22.25
CA GLY A 41 16.59 25.10 23.31
C GLY A 41 15.78 25.02 24.60
N GLU A 42 16.22 25.74 25.63
CA GLU A 42 15.52 25.82 26.93
C GLU A 42 14.49 26.97 26.99
N ASP A 43 14.58 27.95 26.08
CA ASP A 43 13.76 29.19 26.09
C ASP A 43 12.58 29.09 25.08
N ASN A 44 11.77 28.04 25.27
CA ASN A 44 10.80 27.56 24.29
C ASN A 44 9.36 27.97 24.62
N THR A 45 9.00 29.22 24.33
CA THR A 45 7.58 29.58 24.37
C THR A 45 6.82 28.95 23.20
N PRO A 46 5.55 28.55 23.40
CA PRO A 46 4.72 28.00 22.32
C PRO A 46 4.68 28.89 21.07
N GLN A 47 4.66 30.22 21.25
CA GLN A 47 4.67 31.17 20.13
C GLN A 47 5.99 31.13 19.35
N LEU A 48 7.13 31.07 20.04
CA LEU A 48 8.44 31.00 19.38
C LEU A 48 8.61 29.67 18.63
N LEU A 49 8.19 28.56 19.24
CA LEU A 49 8.19 27.24 18.61
C LEU A 49 7.30 27.22 17.38
N SER A 50 6.05 27.69 17.48
CA SER A 50 5.13 27.75 16.34
C SER A 50 5.68 28.60 15.19
N SER A 51 6.28 29.77 15.47
CA SER A 51 6.89 30.61 14.44
C SER A 51 8.11 29.93 13.78
N ALA A 52 8.94 29.24 14.56
CA ALA A 52 10.07 28.48 14.01
C ALA A 52 9.60 27.31 13.13
N LEU A 53 8.60 26.56 13.59
CA LEU A 53 8.02 25.44 12.84
C LEU A 53 7.42 25.90 11.51
N ASN A 54 6.76 27.06 11.50
CA ASN A 54 6.19 27.65 10.29
C ASN A 54 7.25 27.96 9.21
N CYS A 55 8.50 28.27 9.59
CA CYS A 55 9.57 28.51 8.63
C CYS A 55 9.91 27.25 7.81
N PHE A 56 9.86 26.06 8.41
CA PHE A 56 10.13 24.80 7.71
C PHE A 56 9.14 24.50 6.58
N GLY A 57 7.91 25.03 6.65
CA GLY A 57 6.95 24.93 5.55
C GLY A 57 7.45 25.56 4.24
N GLY A 58 8.45 26.45 4.32
CA GLY A 58 9.07 27.11 3.18
C GLY A 58 10.27 26.38 2.56
N PHE A 59 10.70 25.23 3.09
CA PHE A 59 11.92 24.49 2.69
C PHE A 59 11.76 23.63 1.41
N GLY A 60 10.71 23.85 0.61
CA GLY A 60 10.51 23.09 -0.62
C GLY A 60 11.52 23.42 -1.74
N PRO A 61 11.61 22.57 -2.79
CA PRO A 61 12.58 22.73 -3.85
C PRO A 61 12.31 24.00 -4.66
N ALA A 62 13.36 24.74 -4.95
CA ALA A 62 13.39 25.85 -5.91
C ALA A 62 13.64 25.36 -7.34
N SER A 63 14.31 24.22 -7.50
CA SER A 63 14.58 23.58 -8.79
C SER A 63 15.01 22.11 -8.59
N ILE A 64 15.26 21.39 -9.70
CA ILE A 64 15.65 19.97 -9.82
C ILE A 64 17.08 19.71 -9.26
N ILE A 65 17.49 20.39 -8.18
CA ILE A 65 18.80 20.21 -7.55
C ILE A 65 18.63 19.25 -6.37
N GLN A 66 19.37 18.13 -6.41
CA GLN A 66 19.36 17.06 -5.38
C GLN A 66 19.58 17.58 -3.94
N GLU A 67 20.35 18.65 -3.74
CA GLU A 67 20.61 19.23 -2.41
C GLU A 67 19.40 19.96 -1.80
N GLN A 68 18.46 20.48 -2.60
CA GLN A 68 17.24 21.09 -2.05
C GLN A 68 16.24 20.02 -1.57
N SER A 69 16.37 18.79 -2.06
CA SER A 69 15.66 17.63 -1.53
C SER A 69 16.15 17.25 -0.13
N PHE A 70 17.42 17.53 0.21
CA PHE A 70 17.97 17.27 1.55
C PHE A 70 17.30 18.16 2.62
N LEU A 71 17.18 19.46 2.36
CA LEU A 71 16.54 20.41 3.28
C LEU A 71 15.07 20.06 3.53
N ALA A 72 14.34 19.66 2.49
CA ALA A 72 12.97 19.20 2.64
C ALA A 72 12.88 17.91 3.49
N ARG A 73 13.80 16.96 3.31
CA ARG A 73 13.86 15.74 4.14
C ARG A 73 14.16 16.07 5.60
N GLU A 74 15.18 16.87 5.88
CA GLU A 74 15.56 17.25 7.24
C GLU A 74 14.45 18.05 7.95
N ALA A 75 13.85 19.02 7.25
CA ALA A 75 12.70 19.76 7.75
C ALA A 75 11.52 18.82 8.04
N SER A 76 11.29 17.81 7.19
CA SER A 76 10.23 16.84 7.41
C SER A 76 10.47 15.97 8.64
N ASP A 77 11.72 15.59 8.91
CA ASP A 77 12.10 14.79 10.08
C ASP A 77 11.76 15.53 11.37
N ILE A 78 12.18 16.80 11.45
CA ILE A 78 11.91 17.67 12.60
C ILE A 78 10.40 17.85 12.78
N LEU A 79 9.68 18.17 11.70
CA LEU A 79 8.23 18.41 11.78
C LEU A 79 7.45 17.15 12.15
N MET A 80 7.89 15.96 11.70
CA MET A 80 7.27 14.69 12.07
C MET A 80 7.56 14.34 13.53
N GLN A 81 8.81 14.50 13.99
CA GLN A 81 9.17 14.26 15.39
C GLN A 81 8.39 15.15 16.35
N VAL A 82 8.36 16.47 16.08
CA VAL A 82 7.59 17.42 16.90
C VAL A 82 6.09 17.09 16.90
N ALA A 83 5.54 16.66 15.76
CA ALA A 83 4.13 16.29 15.69
C ALA A 83 3.79 14.98 16.41
N LEU A 84 4.76 14.10 16.66
CA LEU A 84 4.59 12.82 17.36
C LEU A 84 4.89 12.89 18.85
N ASP A 85 5.85 13.71 19.25
CA ASP A 85 6.36 13.73 20.61
C ASP A 85 5.36 14.44 21.54
N THR A 86 4.56 13.62 22.22
CA THR A 86 3.51 14.11 23.09
C THR A 86 3.99 14.57 24.46
N GLU A 87 5.21 14.21 24.81
CA GLU A 87 5.81 14.50 26.11
C GLU A 87 6.60 15.81 26.07
N ALA A 88 7.31 16.08 24.97
CA ALA A 88 8.08 17.29 24.79
C ALA A 88 7.28 18.50 24.29
N PHE A 89 6.17 18.28 23.57
CA PHE A 89 5.43 19.38 22.92
C PHE A 89 3.92 19.36 23.17
N ASP A 90 3.39 20.53 23.54
CA ASP A 90 1.95 20.78 23.68
C ASP A 90 1.20 20.67 22.34
N GLU A 91 -0.07 20.29 22.41
CA GLU A 91 -0.93 20.08 21.23
C GLU A 91 -0.95 21.26 20.22
N PRO A 92 -1.00 22.55 20.61
CA PRO A 92 -0.96 23.65 19.64
C PRO A 92 0.34 23.69 18.82
N VAL A 93 1.48 23.34 19.43
CA VAL A 93 2.78 23.28 18.76
C VAL A 93 2.83 22.09 17.80
N ARG A 94 2.36 20.91 18.23
CA ARG A 94 2.27 19.71 17.38
C ARG A 94 1.35 19.91 16.18
N ARG A 95 0.23 20.61 16.38
CA ARG A 95 -0.67 21.00 15.30
C ARG A 95 0.02 21.95 14.31
N THR A 96 0.78 22.93 14.82
CA THR A 96 1.58 23.83 13.98
C THR A 96 2.59 23.05 13.14
N ALA A 97 3.29 22.08 13.73
CA ALA A 97 4.23 21.22 13.02
C ALA A 97 3.54 20.41 11.91
N SER A 98 2.35 19.86 12.20
CA SER A 98 1.55 19.14 11.22
C SER A 98 1.10 20.02 10.05
N GLU A 99 0.68 21.25 10.32
CA GLU A 99 0.29 22.24 9.29
C GLU A 99 1.48 22.73 8.46
N ALA A 100 2.64 22.96 9.09
CA ALA A 100 3.88 23.27 8.41
C ALA A 100 4.32 22.13 7.48
N LEU A 101 4.17 20.87 7.91
CA LEU A 101 4.50 19.71 7.10
C LEU A 101 3.57 19.56 5.90
N ASN A 102 2.28 19.91 6.03
CA ASN A 102 1.36 19.96 4.89
C ASN A 102 1.82 20.97 3.83
N ARG A 103 2.25 22.17 4.24
CA ARG A 103 2.82 23.19 3.33
C ARG A 103 4.13 22.72 2.70
N LEU A 104 5.01 22.11 3.48
CA LEU A 104 6.25 21.52 2.96
C LEU A 104 5.94 20.43 1.92
N THR A 105 4.93 19.59 2.16
CA THR A 105 4.53 18.54 1.21
C THR A 105 3.96 19.11 -0.08
N GLN A 106 3.22 20.22 -0.02
CA GLN A 106 2.77 20.93 -1.22
C GLN A 106 3.93 21.53 -2.02
N ALA A 107 5.04 21.87 -1.37
CA ALA A 107 6.22 22.35 -2.06
C ALA A 107 7.12 21.21 -2.54
N ALA A 108 7.22 20.11 -1.79
CA ALA A 108 8.25 19.07 -1.92
C ALA A 108 7.68 17.63 -1.87
N LEU A 109 6.65 17.31 -2.67
CA LEU A 109 5.91 16.05 -2.52
C LEU A 109 6.83 14.80 -2.51
N TYR A 110 7.74 14.68 -3.47
CA TYR A 110 8.53 13.45 -3.63
C TYR A 110 9.51 13.18 -2.47
N PRO A 111 10.36 14.14 -2.03
CA PRO A 111 11.18 13.96 -0.82
C PRO A 111 10.38 13.57 0.43
N ILE A 112 9.16 14.09 0.56
CA ILE A 112 8.26 13.75 1.68
C ILE A 112 7.73 12.32 1.54
N LEU A 113 7.32 11.90 0.34
CA LEU A 113 6.88 10.52 0.10
C LEU A 113 7.99 9.52 0.42
N GLU A 114 9.22 9.79 -0.03
CA GLU A 114 10.38 8.95 0.31
C GLU A 114 10.59 8.84 1.82
N LYS A 115 10.45 9.95 2.56
CA LYS A 115 10.56 9.91 4.02
C LYS A 115 9.44 9.09 4.65
N LEU A 116 8.20 9.27 4.20
CA LEU A 116 7.06 8.51 4.70
C LEU A 116 7.24 7.01 4.43
N PHE A 117 7.78 6.62 3.27
CA PHE A 117 8.11 5.23 2.98
C PHE A 117 9.24 4.70 3.86
N TYR A 118 10.28 5.50 4.09
CA TYR A 118 11.35 5.15 5.01
C TYR A 118 10.86 4.92 6.45
N LEU A 119 9.87 5.69 6.92
CA LEU A 119 9.27 5.48 8.23
C LEU A 119 8.46 4.18 8.32
N ILE A 120 7.91 3.73 7.19
CA ILE A 120 7.12 2.51 7.10
C ILE A 120 8.02 1.28 6.97
N SER A 121 9.15 1.37 6.28
CA SER A 121 10.07 0.25 6.06
C SER A 121 10.88 -0.13 7.31
N ASP A 122 11.27 -1.41 7.39
CA ASP A 122 12.21 -1.98 8.38
C ASP A 122 13.67 -1.57 8.14
N SER A 123 13.93 -0.58 7.29
CA SER A 123 15.27 -0.09 6.97
C SER A 123 15.93 0.68 8.12
N ARG A 124 15.44 0.53 9.36
CA ARG A 124 15.80 1.34 10.51
C ARG A 124 16.10 0.43 11.68
N GLU A 125 17.29 0.55 12.24
CA GLU A 125 17.61 0.04 13.57
C GLU A 125 16.99 1.03 14.56
N VAL A 126 15.76 0.77 15.01
CA VAL A 126 15.11 1.55 16.06
C VAL A 126 14.85 0.60 17.23
N ASP A 127 15.44 0.92 18.37
CA ASP A 127 15.37 0.08 19.58
C ASP A 127 14.02 0.17 20.33
N ASP A 128 13.14 1.10 19.93
CA ASP A 128 11.82 1.33 20.55
C ASP A 128 10.66 0.95 19.60
N GLU A 129 10.03 -0.19 19.88
CA GLU A 129 8.86 -0.69 19.15
C GLU A 129 7.64 0.24 19.26
N GLU A 130 7.44 0.94 20.37
CA GLU A 130 6.29 1.84 20.54
C GLU A 130 6.42 3.06 19.62
N GLN A 131 7.63 3.62 19.55
CA GLN A 131 7.94 4.72 18.65
C GLN A 131 7.78 4.29 17.18
N LEU A 132 8.23 3.09 16.81
CA LEU A 132 8.02 2.54 15.47
C LEU A 132 6.54 2.47 15.10
N VAL A 133 5.68 1.98 16.01
CA VAL A 133 4.23 1.91 15.76
C VAL A 133 3.62 3.30 15.59
N LYS A 134 4.01 4.28 16.40
CA LYS A 134 3.54 5.67 16.29
C LYS A 134 3.90 6.29 14.94
N GLU A 135 5.16 6.12 14.52
CA GLU A 135 5.68 6.65 13.26
C GLU A 135 5.02 5.99 12.05
N ARG A 136 4.89 4.66 12.04
CA ARG A 136 4.19 3.92 10.98
C ARG A 136 2.76 4.38 10.82
N ARG A 137 2.02 4.47 11.93
CA ARG A 137 0.62 4.92 11.93
C ARG A 137 0.51 6.34 11.38
N MET A 138 1.40 7.24 11.79
CA MET A 138 1.42 8.61 11.25
C MET A 138 1.71 8.62 9.76
N ALA A 139 2.70 7.86 9.31
CA ALA A 139 3.10 7.80 7.91
C ALA A 139 1.98 7.26 7.02
N MET A 140 1.36 6.14 7.40
CA MET A 140 0.20 5.57 6.68
C MET A 140 -0.98 6.55 6.62
N ASN A 141 -1.33 7.18 7.74
CA ASN A 141 -2.40 8.18 7.79
C ASN A 141 -2.12 9.41 6.91
N ARG A 142 -0.85 9.84 6.83
CA ARG A 142 -0.44 10.94 5.95
C ARG A 142 -0.55 10.52 4.50
N ILE A 143 -0.01 9.37 4.10
CA ILE A 143 -0.12 8.85 2.73
C ILE A 143 -1.59 8.79 2.30
N ALA A 144 -2.47 8.23 3.13
CA ALA A 144 -3.91 8.14 2.85
C ALA A 144 -4.53 9.51 2.54
N LYS A 145 -4.14 10.56 3.28
CA LYS A 145 -4.58 11.94 3.04
C LYS A 145 -3.97 12.52 1.76
N LEU A 146 -2.68 12.31 1.53
CA LEU A 146 -1.95 12.86 0.37
C LEU A 146 -2.52 12.37 -0.95
N VAL A 147 -2.80 11.07 -1.07
CA VAL A 147 -3.37 10.48 -2.29
C VAL A 147 -4.71 11.10 -2.65
N THR A 148 -5.52 11.47 -1.66
CA THR A 148 -6.85 12.06 -1.86
C THR A 148 -6.86 13.59 -1.90
N SER A 149 -5.71 14.24 -1.68
CA SER A 149 -5.65 15.69 -1.52
C SER A 149 -5.85 16.43 -2.85
N PRO A 150 -6.90 17.25 -3.00
CA PRO A 150 -7.12 18.02 -4.22
C PRO A 150 -5.99 19.00 -4.51
N ALA A 151 -5.35 19.53 -3.46
CA ALA A 151 -4.25 20.49 -3.57
C ALA A 151 -2.98 19.91 -4.21
N LEU A 152 -2.84 18.57 -4.21
CA LEU A 152 -1.68 17.88 -4.78
C LEU A 152 -1.96 17.30 -6.17
N ARG A 153 -3.17 17.49 -6.71
CA ARG A 153 -3.59 16.88 -7.98
C ARG A 153 -2.65 17.20 -9.14
N THR A 154 -2.12 18.41 -9.21
CA THR A 154 -1.19 18.85 -10.26
C THR A 154 0.21 18.26 -10.12
N GLN A 155 0.57 17.75 -8.94
CA GLN A 155 1.88 17.15 -8.65
C GLN A 155 1.88 15.63 -8.88
N TRP A 156 0.70 15.01 -8.99
CA TRP A 156 0.55 13.59 -9.32
C TRP A 156 0.76 13.33 -10.82
N THR A 157 1.97 13.54 -11.31
CA THR A 157 2.38 13.11 -12.66
C THR A 157 2.36 11.59 -12.78
N GLU A 158 2.28 11.05 -14.00
CA GLU A 158 2.33 9.59 -14.22
C GLU A 158 3.60 8.97 -13.62
N GLU A 159 4.74 9.65 -13.77
CA GLU A 159 6.02 9.26 -13.17
C GLU A 159 5.95 9.20 -11.64
N ASN A 160 5.46 10.26 -10.99
CA ASN A 160 5.37 10.32 -9.54
C ASN A 160 4.44 9.24 -8.98
N GLN A 161 3.31 9.00 -9.65
CA GLN A 161 2.38 7.95 -9.24
C GLN A 161 2.95 6.54 -9.46
N THR A 162 3.65 6.31 -10.57
CA THR A 162 4.31 5.02 -10.87
C THR A 162 5.41 4.74 -9.84
N ASN A 163 6.26 5.73 -9.55
CA ASN A 163 7.31 5.62 -8.56
C ASN A 163 6.74 5.38 -7.16
N MET A 164 5.64 6.06 -6.82
CA MET A 164 4.93 5.84 -5.56
C MET A 164 4.40 4.41 -5.45
N VAL A 165 3.70 3.91 -6.46
CA VAL A 165 3.14 2.55 -6.48
C VAL A 165 4.26 1.51 -6.37
N PHE A 166 5.33 1.67 -7.15
CA PHE A 166 6.47 0.76 -7.11
C PHE A 166 7.15 0.78 -5.73
N THR A 167 7.47 1.96 -5.20
CA THR A 167 8.15 2.10 -3.90
C THR A 167 7.29 1.55 -2.77
N LEU A 168 5.98 1.81 -2.80
CA LEU A 168 5.06 1.32 -1.80
C LEU A 168 5.00 -0.21 -1.82
N VAL A 169 4.91 -0.87 -2.97
CA VAL A 169 4.87 -2.34 -3.00
C VAL A 169 6.23 -2.94 -2.64
N ALA A 170 7.32 -2.39 -3.17
CA ALA A 170 8.68 -2.91 -3.00
C ALA A 170 9.22 -2.76 -1.57
N ALA A 171 9.10 -1.57 -0.97
CA ALA A 171 9.75 -1.25 0.30
C ALA A 171 9.00 -1.82 1.51
N VAL A 172 7.71 -2.10 1.34
CA VAL A 172 6.79 -2.22 2.46
C VAL A 172 6.29 -3.64 2.68
N MET A 173 6.21 -4.46 1.62
CA MET A 173 5.64 -5.81 1.72
C MET A 173 6.37 -6.69 2.75
N LYS A 174 7.70 -6.57 2.82
CA LYS A 174 8.53 -7.35 3.77
C LYS A 174 8.47 -6.82 5.20
N SER A 175 8.11 -5.54 5.37
CA SER A 175 8.22 -4.83 6.65
C SER A 175 6.91 -4.75 7.44
N LEU A 176 5.78 -4.93 6.76
CA LEU A 176 4.45 -4.76 7.36
C LEU A 176 3.74 -6.09 7.57
N ASN A 177 2.83 -6.08 8.54
CA ASN A 177 1.84 -7.14 8.67
C ASN A 177 0.72 -7.02 7.60
N ALA A 178 -0.22 -7.96 7.60
CA ALA A 178 -1.30 -8.01 6.62
C ALA A 178 -2.28 -6.82 6.68
N GLU A 179 -2.57 -6.33 7.88
CA GLU A 179 -3.53 -5.23 8.07
C GLU A 179 -2.95 -3.89 7.63
N GLU A 180 -1.71 -3.60 8.01
CA GLU A 180 -1.02 -2.38 7.59
C GLU A 180 -0.82 -2.38 6.06
N PHE A 181 -0.46 -3.52 5.48
CA PHE A 181 -0.36 -3.67 4.03
C PHE A 181 -1.70 -3.41 3.32
N ARG A 182 -2.81 -3.91 3.88
CA ARG A 182 -4.17 -3.67 3.38
C ARG A 182 -4.54 -2.19 3.39
N GLN A 183 -4.26 -1.48 4.47
CA GLN A 183 -4.54 -0.04 4.58
C GLN A 183 -3.75 0.77 3.54
N LEU A 184 -2.51 0.38 3.26
CA LEU A 184 -1.72 1.02 2.23
C LEU A 184 -2.20 0.68 0.82
N MET A 185 -2.59 -0.56 0.53
CA MET A 185 -3.19 -0.92 -0.76
C MET A 185 -4.48 -0.15 -1.01
N GLN A 186 -5.33 0.02 0.01
CA GLN A 186 -6.53 0.86 -0.07
C GLN A 186 -6.22 2.34 -0.31
N SER A 187 -5.09 2.82 0.19
CA SER A 187 -4.62 4.19 -0.07
C SER A 187 -4.10 4.30 -1.51
N ALA A 188 -3.29 3.36 -1.95
CA ALA A 188 -2.71 3.33 -3.30
C ALA A 188 -3.78 3.18 -4.40
N SER A 189 -4.84 2.40 -4.15
CA SER A 189 -5.96 2.24 -5.09
C SER A 189 -6.73 3.54 -5.37
N ARG A 190 -6.53 4.57 -4.54
CA ARG A 190 -7.15 5.89 -4.72
C ARG A 190 -6.38 6.79 -5.70
N LEU A 191 -5.15 6.41 -6.07
CA LEU A 191 -4.32 7.17 -7.02
C LEU A 191 -4.98 7.21 -8.41
N PRO A 192 -4.94 8.35 -9.13
CA PRO A 192 -5.49 8.48 -10.47
C PRO A 192 -5.07 7.38 -11.45
N ILE A 193 -3.76 7.10 -11.57
CA ILE A 193 -3.22 6.08 -12.50
C ILE A 193 -3.75 4.68 -12.17
N VAL A 194 -3.95 4.38 -10.89
CA VAL A 194 -4.42 3.08 -10.44
C VAL A 194 -5.91 2.93 -10.74
N LYS A 195 -6.70 3.99 -10.55
CA LYS A 195 -8.12 4.00 -10.93
C LYS A 195 -8.31 3.89 -12.44
N GLU A 196 -7.56 4.69 -13.20
CA GLU A 196 -7.64 4.73 -14.68
C GLU A 196 -7.26 3.39 -15.31
N LYS A 197 -6.30 2.68 -14.72
CA LYS A 197 -5.83 1.36 -15.19
C LYS A 197 -6.42 0.20 -14.37
N HIS A 198 -7.58 0.40 -13.72
CA HIS A 198 -8.34 -0.63 -13.00
C HIS A 198 -7.55 -1.43 -11.92
N GLY A 199 -6.46 -0.88 -11.39
CA GLY A 199 -5.60 -1.56 -10.43
C GLY A 199 -4.38 -2.28 -11.02
N ALA A 200 -4.24 -2.37 -12.35
CA ALA A 200 -3.12 -3.04 -13.01
C ALA A 200 -1.72 -2.61 -12.53
N PRO A 201 -1.44 -1.30 -12.28
CA PRO A 201 -0.13 -0.87 -11.79
C PRO A 201 0.29 -1.51 -10.46
N LEU A 202 -0.67 -1.89 -9.59
CA LEU A 202 -0.38 -2.57 -8.32
C LEU A 202 0.10 -4.01 -8.56
N ILE A 203 -0.52 -4.71 -9.51
CA ILE A 203 -0.12 -6.07 -9.90
C ILE A 203 1.26 -6.05 -10.55
N GLU A 204 1.49 -5.11 -11.48
CA GLU A 204 2.77 -4.94 -12.14
C GLU A 204 3.89 -4.62 -11.14
N ALA A 205 3.65 -3.70 -10.20
CA ALA A 205 4.62 -3.36 -9.16
C ALA A 205 4.93 -4.54 -8.24
N PHE A 206 3.93 -5.36 -7.91
CA PHE A 206 4.14 -6.59 -7.15
C PHE A 206 5.09 -7.54 -7.89
N PHE A 207 4.79 -7.89 -9.14
CA PHE A 207 5.58 -8.87 -9.88
C PHE A 207 6.97 -8.38 -10.29
N LYS A 208 7.22 -7.07 -10.30
CA LYS A 208 8.57 -6.52 -10.44
C LYS A 208 9.47 -6.79 -9.24
N THR A 209 8.90 -7.06 -8.06
CA THR A 209 9.66 -7.15 -6.80
C THR A 209 9.52 -8.48 -6.08
N CYS A 210 8.44 -9.21 -6.32
CA CYS A 210 8.08 -10.42 -5.59
C CYS A 210 7.59 -11.55 -6.51
N ASP A 211 7.76 -12.79 -6.03
CA ASP A 211 7.23 -14.01 -6.63
C ASP A 211 6.01 -14.52 -5.85
N LEU A 212 5.43 -15.67 -6.25
CA LEU A 212 4.30 -16.30 -5.56
C LEU A 212 4.69 -17.56 -4.78
N LYS A 213 5.97 -17.72 -4.41
CA LYS A 213 6.45 -18.98 -3.80
C LYS A 213 6.15 -19.08 -2.32
N SER A 214 6.13 -17.95 -1.62
CA SER A 214 5.90 -17.91 -0.16
C SER A 214 4.43 -17.67 0.18
N THR A 215 3.98 -18.19 1.32
CA THR A 215 2.64 -17.93 1.86
C THR A 215 2.39 -16.43 2.05
N ARG A 216 3.39 -15.69 2.54
CA ARG A 216 3.30 -14.24 2.73
C ARG A 216 3.08 -13.49 1.41
N ASN A 217 3.75 -13.90 0.34
CA ASN A 217 3.57 -13.28 -0.97
C ASN A 217 2.19 -13.59 -1.57
N LEU A 218 1.67 -14.81 -1.37
CA LEU A 218 0.31 -15.16 -1.78
C LEU A 218 -0.74 -14.35 -0.99
N GLU A 219 -0.54 -14.16 0.31
CA GLU A 219 -1.38 -13.30 1.14
C GLU A 219 -1.34 -11.84 0.63
N ALA A 220 -0.15 -11.31 0.37
CA ALA A 220 0.01 -9.95 -0.16
C ALA A 220 -0.66 -9.79 -1.53
N MET A 221 -0.52 -10.76 -2.45
CA MET A 221 -1.22 -10.74 -3.74
C MET A 221 -2.75 -10.82 -3.58
N THR A 222 -3.22 -11.60 -2.60
CA THR A 222 -4.65 -11.63 -2.26
C THR A 222 -5.14 -10.24 -1.83
N ILE A 223 -4.36 -9.52 -1.01
CA ILE A 223 -4.69 -8.15 -0.58
C ILE A 223 -4.66 -7.17 -1.75
N VAL A 224 -3.71 -7.29 -2.69
CA VAL A 224 -3.69 -6.51 -3.93
C VAL A 224 -4.96 -6.77 -4.75
N GLY A 225 -5.37 -8.04 -4.87
CA GLY A 225 -6.58 -8.45 -5.58
C GLY A 225 -7.86 -7.79 -5.05
N GLN A 226 -7.94 -7.54 -3.73
CA GLN A 226 -9.12 -6.94 -3.09
C GLN A 226 -9.37 -5.48 -3.49
N VAL A 227 -8.38 -4.78 -4.03
CA VAL A 227 -8.51 -3.36 -4.42
C VAL A 227 -8.57 -3.14 -5.92
N LEU A 228 -8.59 -4.22 -6.72
CA LEU A 228 -8.73 -4.13 -8.16
C LEU A 228 -10.17 -3.80 -8.56
N SER A 229 -10.32 -3.09 -9.67
CA SER A 229 -11.65 -2.82 -10.24
C SER A 229 -12.08 -3.92 -11.20
N PRO A 230 -13.40 -4.18 -11.34
CA PRO A 230 -13.90 -5.08 -12.37
C PRO A 230 -13.40 -4.66 -13.76
N GLY A 231 -13.04 -5.63 -14.59
CA GLY A 231 -12.56 -5.40 -15.95
C GLY A 231 -11.04 -5.26 -16.09
N VAL A 232 -10.28 -5.32 -15.01
CA VAL A 232 -8.82 -5.45 -15.10
C VAL A 232 -8.44 -6.76 -15.80
N GLU A 233 -7.47 -6.69 -16.71
CA GLU A 233 -6.92 -7.84 -17.41
C GLU A 233 -5.43 -7.99 -17.09
N PHE A 234 -5.02 -9.19 -16.69
CA PHE A 234 -3.63 -9.52 -16.39
C PHE A 234 -3.37 -11.01 -16.55
N ASN A 235 -2.23 -11.35 -17.17
CA ASN A 235 -1.84 -12.74 -17.37
C ASN A 235 -1.04 -13.31 -16.18
N PHE A 236 -1.73 -14.07 -15.32
CA PHE A 236 -1.11 -14.74 -14.18
C PHE A 236 -0.44 -16.09 -14.51
N VAL A 237 -0.58 -16.64 -15.73
CA VAL A 237 -0.11 -18.00 -16.04
C VAL A 237 1.40 -18.13 -15.88
N GLU A 238 2.18 -17.17 -16.37
CA GLU A 238 3.64 -17.20 -16.24
C GLU A 238 4.08 -17.12 -14.76
N PRO A 239 3.61 -16.14 -13.95
CA PRO A 239 3.92 -16.11 -12.52
C PRO A 239 3.50 -17.37 -11.74
N LEU A 240 2.32 -17.92 -12.01
CA LEU A 240 1.82 -19.11 -11.34
C LEU A 240 2.64 -20.36 -11.72
N ASN A 241 3.03 -20.50 -12.99
CA ASN A 241 3.92 -21.57 -13.44
C ASN A 241 5.31 -21.45 -12.82
N ALA A 242 5.88 -20.25 -12.77
CA ALA A 242 7.19 -20.00 -12.17
C ALA A 242 7.23 -20.32 -10.67
N ALA A 243 6.10 -20.19 -9.98
CA ALA A 243 5.93 -20.60 -8.58
C ALA A 243 5.57 -22.10 -8.42
N GLY A 244 5.32 -22.82 -9.52
CA GLY A 244 4.89 -24.23 -9.49
C GLY A 244 3.46 -24.43 -8.99
N LEU A 245 2.63 -23.39 -9.07
CA LEU A 245 1.26 -23.38 -8.56
C LEU A 245 0.27 -24.02 -9.53
N LEU A 246 0.54 -23.98 -10.84
CA LEU A 246 -0.27 -24.69 -11.85
C LEU A 246 0.14 -26.15 -12.09
N SER A 247 1.26 -26.58 -11.51
CA SER A 247 1.79 -27.94 -11.69
C SER A 247 1.58 -28.87 -10.48
N LYS A 248 1.16 -28.30 -9.36
CA LYS A 248 0.88 -29.04 -8.11
C LYS A 248 -0.60 -28.99 -7.79
N ASP A 249 -1.04 -29.95 -6.99
CA ASP A 249 -2.38 -29.93 -6.42
C ASP A 249 -2.47 -28.88 -5.32
N VAL A 250 -3.66 -28.29 -5.20
CA VAL A 250 -3.98 -27.37 -4.12
C VAL A 250 -3.97 -28.14 -2.81
N ASP A 251 -3.18 -27.68 -1.85
CA ASP A 251 -3.27 -28.16 -0.48
C ASP A 251 -4.59 -27.71 0.15
N LEU A 252 -5.46 -28.65 0.50
CA LEU A 252 -6.81 -28.37 1.00
C LEU A 252 -6.85 -28.06 2.51
N SER A 253 -5.69 -28.16 3.17
CA SER A 253 -5.59 -28.15 4.64
C SER A 253 -4.73 -27.03 5.22
N SER A 254 -3.89 -26.38 4.41
CA SER A 254 -2.97 -25.34 4.87
C SER A 254 -3.40 -23.93 4.52
N GLU A 255 -2.88 -22.97 5.29
CA GLU A 255 -2.99 -21.53 4.99
C GLU A 255 -2.39 -21.19 3.61
N HIS A 256 -1.33 -21.87 3.21
CA HIS A 256 -0.75 -21.73 1.87
C HIS A 256 -1.78 -22.10 0.79
N GLY A 257 -2.52 -23.19 0.98
CA GLY A 257 -3.62 -23.60 0.13
C GLY A 257 -4.76 -22.58 0.03
N VAL A 258 -5.12 -21.94 1.14
CA VAL A 258 -6.12 -20.87 1.17
C VAL A 258 -5.69 -19.68 0.32
N TYR A 259 -4.45 -19.20 0.47
CA TYR A 259 -4.00 -18.08 -0.35
C TYR A 259 -3.73 -18.47 -1.80
N HIS A 260 -3.25 -19.70 -2.06
CA HIS A 260 -3.10 -20.22 -3.41
C HIS A 260 -4.45 -20.19 -4.16
N THR A 261 -5.52 -20.71 -3.56
CA THR A 261 -6.85 -20.70 -4.19
C THR A 261 -7.44 -19.32 -4.38
N ARG A 262 -7.18 -18.39 -3.45
CA ARG A 262 -7.57 -16.98 -3.62
C ARG A 262 -6.82 -16.29 -4.76
N VAL A 263 -5.52 -16.57 -4.93
CA VAL A 263 -4.74 -16.05 -6.05
C VAL A 263 -5.16 -16.71 -7.38
N LEU A 264 -5.55 -17.99 -7.38
CA LEU A 264 -6.15 -18.64 -8.55
C LEU A 264 -7.48 -18.00 -8.94
N HIS A 265 -8.34 -17.71 -7.95
CA HIS A 265 -9.59 -16.99 -8.20
C HIS A 265 -9.32 -15.61 -8.80
N LEU A 266 -8.37 -14.86 -8.24
CA LEU A 266 -7.93 -13.58 -8.79
C LEU A 266 -7.43 -13.73 -10.24
N ALA A 267 -6.58 -14.72 -10.50
CA ALA A 267 -6.08 -15.01 -11.85
C ALA A 267 -7.22 -15.29 -12.84
N CYS A 268 -8.27 -15.97 -12.41
CA CYS A 268 -9.46 -16.21 -13.23
C CYS A 268 -10.28 -14.94 -13.48
N GLN A 269 -10.42 -14.07 -12.47
CA GLN A 269 -11.10 -12.78 -12.62
C GLN A 269 -10.40 -11.88 -13.65
N THR A 270 -9.07 -11.84 -13.60
CA THR A 270 -8.26 -10.98 -14.48
C THR A 270 -7.82 -11.67 -15.77
N ALA A 271 -8.26 -12.91 -16.03
CA ALA A 271 -7.81 -13.69 -17.17
C ALA A 271 -8.06 -12.95 -18.50
N THR A 272 -7.04 -12.95 -19.37
CA THR A 272 -7.07 -12.45 -20.75
C THR A 272 -7.53 -13.57 -21.68
N ALA A 273 -8.00 -13.23 -22.88
CA ALA A 273 -8.46 -14.22 -23.86
C ALA A 273 -7.43 -15.35 -24.13
N ASP A 274 -6.13 -15.02 -24.09
CA ASP A 274 -5.03 -15.95 -24.39
C ASP A 274 -4.78 -17.00 -23.29
N ASN A 275 -5.24 -16.75 -22.06
CA ASN A 275 -4.90 -17.58 -20.90
C ASN A 275 -6.11 -18.24 -20.22
N VAL A 276 -7.33 -17.90 -20.66
CA VAL A 276 -8.57 -18.46 -20.12
C VAL A 276 -8.56 -19.99 -20.13
N GLU A 277 -8.17 -20.60 -21.26
CA GLU A 277 -8.24 -22.06 -21.44
C GLU A 277 -7.30 -22.81 -20.48
N VAL A 278 -6.10 -22.27 -20.25
CA VAL A 278 -5.11 -22.86 -19.33
C VAL A 278 -5.64 -22.84 -17.89
N LEU A 279 -6.15 -21.69 -17.46
CA LEU A 279 -6.71 -21.51 -16.12
C LEU A 279 -7.98 -22.35 -15.92
N PHE A 280 -8.85 -22.39 -16.94
CA PHE A 280 -10.07 -23.20 -16.94
C PHE A 280 -9.75 -24.68 -16.67
N ARG A 281 -8.85 -25.28 -17.46
CA ARG A 281 -8.48 -26.69 -17.32
C ARG A 281 -7.88 -26.99 -15.95
N TYR A 282 -7.02 -26.12 -15.44
CA TYR A 282 -6.42 -26.31 -14.13
C TYR A 282 -7.45 -26.23 -13.00
N VAL A 283 -8.30 -25.19 -12.98
CA VAL A 283 -9.32 -25.00 -11.94
C VAL A 283 -10.32 -26.16 -11.91
N PHE A 284 -10.79 -26.61 -13.06
CA PHE A 284 -11.72 -27.75 -13.12
C PHE A 284 -11.07 -29.07 -12.71
N ALA A 285 -9.79 -29.28 -13.04
CA ALA A 285 -9.06 -30.44 -12.55
C ALA A 285 -8.94 -30.44 -11.02
N GLN A 286 -8.66 -29.28 -10.41
CA GLN A 286 -8.63 -29.15 -8.95
C GLN A 286 -10.02 -29.34 -8.33
N LEU A 287 -11.06 -28.75 -8.91
CA LEU A 287 -12.43 -28.91 -8.42
C LEU A 287 -12.89 -30.37 -8.48
N LYS A 288 -12.62 -31.09 -9.57
CA LYS A 288 -12.91 -32.53 -9.68
C LYS A 288 -12.24 -33.35 -8.58
N LYS A 289 -10.99 -33.02 -8.23
CA LYS A 289 -10.27 -33.70 -7.14
C LYS A 289 -10.92 -33.44 -5.78
N VAL A 290 -11.31 -32.20 -5.51
CA VAL A 290 -11.98 -31.83 -4.25
C VAL A 290 -13.34 -32.53 -4.14
N VAL A 291 -14.12 -32.48 -5.22
CA VAL A 291 -15.47 -33.06 -5.25
C VAL A 291 -15.42 -34.59 -5.20
N SER A 292 -14.45 -35.24 -5.86
CA SER A 292 -14.30 -36.72 -5.84
C SER A 292 -13.69 -37.27 -4.55
N ALA A 293 -13.03 -36.44 -3.74
CA ALA A 293 -12.55 -36.83 -2.41
C ALA A 293 -13.71 -37.19 -1.46
N ASN A 294 -14.94 -36.82 -1.81
CA ASN A 294 -16.18 -37.03 -1.05
C ASN A 294 -16.16 -36.42 0.36
N ASP A 295 -15.11 -35.74 0.81
CA ASP A 295 -15.02 -35.07 2.10
C ASP A 295 -14.87 -33.55 1.93
N ILE A 296 -15.35 -32.80 2.92
CA ILE A 296 -15.22 -31.34 2.93
C ILE A 296 -13.75 -30.98 3.21
N PRO A 297 -13.15 -30.06 2.43
CA PRO A 297 -11.84 -29.50 2.78
C PRO A 297 -11.82 -28.97 4.21
N ALA A 298 -10.69 -29.14 4.90
CA ALA A 298 -10.53 -28.63 6.26
C ALA A 298 -10.76 -27.11 6.35
N SER A 299 -10.54 -26.39 5.25
CA SER A 299 -10.89 -24.98 5.10
C SER A 299 -11.97 -24.78 4.02
N LEU A 300 -13.17 -24.38 4.44
CA LEU A 300 -14.27 -24.03 3.53
C LEU A 300 -13.91 -22.88 2.58
N SER A 301 -13.01 -21.99 2.98
CA SER A 301 -12.53 -20.90 2.12
C SER A 301 -11.79 -21.39 0.87
N VAL A 302 -11.18 -22.58 0.92
CA VAL A 302 -10.53 -23.20 -0.25
C VAL A 302 -11.58 -23.62 -1.27
N LEU A 303 -12.64 -24.28 -0.79
CA LEU A 303 -13.77 -24.71 -1.63
C LEU A 303 -14.49 -23.51 -2.24
N GLU A 304 -14.80 -22.50 -1.42
CA GLU A 304 -15.43 -21.25 -1.87
C GLU A 304 -14.61 -20.58 -2.97
N ALA A 305 -13.31 -20.37 -2.75
CA ALA A 305 -12.44 -19.72 -3.73
C ALA A 305 -12.34 -20.52 -5.05
N LEU A 306 -12.28 -21.86 -4.98
CA LEU A 306 -12.25 -22.70 -6.18
C LEU A 306 -13.58 -22.67 -6.95
N LEU A 307 -14.72 -22.68 -6.25
CA LEU A 307 -16.03 -22.56 -6.88
C LEU A 307 -16.21 -21.20 -7.55
N LEU A 308 -15.82 -20.11 -6.87
CA LEU A 308 -15.85 -18.77 -7.45
C LEU A 308 -14.91 -18.67 -8.66
N ALA A 309 -13.70 -19.23 -8.58
CA ALA A 309 -12.78 -19.32 -9.71
C ALA A 309 -13.41 -20.05 -10.90
N ALA A 310 -14.03 -21.21 -10.67
CA ALA A 310 -14.69 -22.02 -11.69
C ALA A 310 -15.84 -21.27 -12.36
N VAL A 311 -16.69 -20.58 -11.60
CA VAL A 311 -17.79 -19.77 -12.14
C VAL A 311 -17.26 -18.65 -13.03
N VAL A 312 -16.29 -17.89 -12.52
CA VAL A 312 -15.74 -16.72 -13.23
C VAL A 312 -15.03 -17.14 -14.52
N ILE A 313 -14.20 -18.18 -14.48
CA ILE A 313 -13.47 -18.63 -15.66
C ILE A 313 -14.39 -19.30 -16.70
N SER A 314 -15.46 -19.97 -16.25
CA SER A 314 -16.47 -20.54 -17.14
C SER A 314 -17.26 -19.48 -17.88
N ALA A 315 -17.57 -18.36 -17.22
CA ALA A 315 -18.22 -17.22 -17.89
C ALA A 315 -17.36 -16.64 -19.03
N LYS A 316 -16.04 -16.77 -18.93
CA LYS A 316 -15.08 -16.35 -19.96
C LYS A 316 -14.84 -17.44 -21.02
N ASN A 317 -14.97 -18.72 -20.68
CA ASN A 317 -14.82 -19.87 -21.59
C ASN A 317 -16.20 -20.46 -21.95
N THR A 318 -16.89 -19.94 -22.96
CA THR A 318 -18.30 -20.34 -23.22
C THR A 318 -18.50 -21.71 -23.87
N LYS A 319 -17.45 -22.43 -24.29
CA LYS A 319 -17.57 -23.67 -25.11
C LYS A 319 -17.30 -24.98 -24.36
N GLU A 320 -16.49 -24.96 -23.30
CA GLU A 320 -16.06 -26.15 -22.55
C GLU A 320 -16.84 -26.46 -21.25
N PRO A 321 -17.33 -25.48 -20.45
CA PRO A 321 -17.97 -25.74 -19.16
C PRO A 321 -19.20 -26.64 -19.25
N LEU A 322 -19.99 -26.50 -20.33
CA LEU A 322 -21.19 -27.31 -20.53
C LEU A 322 -20.85 -28.80 -20.64
N LYS A 323 -19.71 -29.17 -21.25
CA LYS A 323 -19.30 -30.57 -21.38
C LYS A 323 -18.82 -31.17 -20.06
N GLU A 324 -18.18 -30.36 -19.23
CA GLU A 324 -17.67 -30.77 -17.92
C GLU A 324 -18.80 -30.87 -16.87
N LEU A 325 -19.82 -30.02 -16.98
CA LEU A 325 -21.01 -30.05 -16.13
C LEU A 325 -22.00 -31.16 -16.49
N ASP A 326 -22.02 -31.62 -17.75
CA ASP A 326 -22.86 -32.73 -18.22
C ASP A 326 -22.31 -34.13 -17.84
N ASP A 327 -21.20 -34.21 -17.10
CA ASP A 327 -20.65 -35.47 -16.58
C ASP A 327 -21.45 -35.96 -15.36
N ASP A 328 -22.24 -37.03 -15.54
CA ASP A 328 -23.06 -37.65 -14.50
C ASP A 328 -22.27 -37.99 -13.22
N ALA A 329 -20.99 -38.39 -13.35
CA ALA A 329 -20.16 -38.72 -12.21
C ALA A 329 -19.74 -37.47 -11.41
N PHE A 330 -19.53 -36.36 -12.12
CA PHE A 330 -19.23 -35.07 -11.51
C PHE A 330 -20.48 -34.50 -10.80
N GLN A 331 -21.66 -34.59 -11.43
CA GLN A 331 -22.94 -34.16 -10.83
C GLN A 331 -23.29 -34.94 -9.57
N ALA A 332 -23.11 -36.28 -9.59
CA ALA A 332 -23.34 -37.11 -8.42
C ALA A 332 -22.42 -36.72 -7.26
N SER A 333 -21.14 -36.49 -7.55
CA SER A 333 -20.15 -36.10 -6.53
C SER A 333 -20.41 -34.68 -5.99
N LEU A 334 -20.88 -33.75 -6.83
CA LEU A 334 -21.33 -32.43 -6.39
C LEU A 334 -22.53 -32.50 -5.46
N SER A 335 -23.47 -33.41 -5.73
CA SER A 335 -24.66 -33.60 -4.89
C SER A 335 -24.27 -34.10 -3.49
N VAL A 336 -23.34 -35.06 -3.41
CA VAL A 336 -22.78 -35.54 -2.14
C VAL A 336 -22.06 -34.42 -1.38
N LEU A 337 -21.27 -33.60 -2.07
CA LEU A 337 -20.59 -32.46 -1.45
C LEU A 337 -21.60 -31.42 -0.90
N LEU A 338 -22.69 -31.16 -1.64
CA LEU A 338 -23.73 -30.22 -1.24
C LEU A 338 -24.48 -30.68 0.01
N GLU A 339 -24.81 -31.97 0.11
CA GLU A 339 -25.38 -32.57 1.32
C GLU A 339 -24.46 -32.35 2.52
N LYS A 340 -23.16 -32.64 2.37
CA LYS A 340 -22.16 -32.46 3.43
C LYS A 340 -21.99 -30.99 3.85
N VAL A 341 -21.98 -30.05 2.90
CA VAL A 341 -21.95 -28.61 3.24
C VAL A 341 -23.20 -28.19 4.01
N GLY A 342 -24.38 -28.71 3.64
CA GLY A 342 -25.65 -28.47 4.33
C GLY A 342 -25.68 -28.99 5.78
N GLU A 343 -24.87 -30.00 6.12
CA GLU A 343 -24.70 -30.47 7.50
C GLU A 343 -23.85 -29.51 8.36
N VAL A 344 -22.97 -28.71 7.73
CA VAL A 344 -22.03 -27.80 8.41
C VAL A 344 -22.56 -26.36 8.49
N GLU A 345 -23.35 -25.91 7.51
CA GLU A 345 -23.93 -24.56 7.45
C GLU A 345 -24.73 -24.13 8.71
N PRO A 346 -25.52 -25.00 9.38
CA PRO A 346 -26.20 -24.67 10.63
C PRO A 346 -25.25 -24.38 11.80
N LEU A 347 -24.04 -24.93 11.77
CA LEU A 347 -23.02 -24.75 12.81
C LEU A 347 -22.24 -23.44 12.67
N LEU A 348 -22.28 -22.83 11.48
CA LEU A 348 -21.63 -21.55 11.19
C LEU A 348 -22.55 -20.34 11.43
N SER A 349 -23.87 -20.52 11.31
CA SER A 349 -24.89 -19.48 11.52
C SER A 349 -25.20 -19.17 13.00
N THR A 350 -24.55 -19.86 13.93
CA THR A 350 -24.67 -19.68 15.40
C THR A 350 -23.48 -18.96 16.04
N ARG A 351 -22.56 -18.40 15.24
CA ARG A 351 -21.53 -17.44 15.65
C ARG A 351 -21.80 -16.09 15.03
#